data_AF-A0A920DQJ6-F1
#
_entry.id   AF-A0A920DQJ6-F1
#
_cell.length_a   1.000
_cell.length_b   1.000
_cell.length_c   1.000
_cell.angle_alpha   90.00
_cell.angle_beta   90.00
_cell.angle_gamma   90.00
#
_symmetry.space_group_name_H-M   'P 1'
#
loop_
_entity.id
_entity.type
_entity.pdbx_description
1 polymer ?
#
loop_
_entity_poly.entity_id
_entity_poly.type
_entity_poly.pdbx_seq_one_letter_code
_entity_poly.pdbx_strand_id
1 'polypeptide(L)' 'MGFYNKYVLPRFLNAACGTKPIIKQREKVVPACTGRVLEVGMGSGLNLSFYDPDKVDMVFGLEPPPKWWRAQAAG' A
#
# COMPACT_ATOMS: atom_id res chain seq x y z
N MET A 1 14.60 -15.86 4.35
CA MET A 1 14.56 -16.26 2.93
C MET A 1 13.84 -17.60 2.86
N GLY A 2 12.67 -17.67 2.25
CA GLY A 2 11.91 -18.91 2.15
C GLY A 2 10.93 -18.85 0.98
N PHE A 3 10.73 -19.96 0.29
CA PHE A 3 9.84 -20.08 -0.87
C PHE A 3 8.43 -19.55 -0.55
N TYR A 4 7.96 -19.79 0.68
CA TYR A 4 6.70 -19.27 1.22
C TYR A 4 6.64 -17.73 1.23
N ASN A 5 7.63 -17.05 1.82
CA ASN A 5 7.69 -15.59 1.86
C ASN A 5 7.80 -14.95 0.47
N LYS A 6 8.42 -15.65 -0.49
CA LYS A 6 8.67 -15.12 -1.82
C LYS A 6 7.47 -15.30 -2.75
N TYR A 7 6.71 -16.40 -2.62
CA TYR A 7 5.68 -16.75 -3.59
C TYR A 7 4.28 -16.95 -3.01
N VAL A 8 4.12 -17.32 -1.74
CA VAL A 8 2.82 -17.67 -1.14
C VAL A 8 2.28 -16.53 -0.30
N LEU A 9 3.10 -16.02 0.62
CA LEU A 9 2.76 -14.93 1.53
C LEU A 9 2.26 -13.66 0.80
N PRO A 10 2.93 -13.13 -0.25
CA PRO A 10 2.44 -11.91 -0.92
C PRO A 10 1.08 -12.10 -1.60
N ARG A 11 0.80 -13.29 -2.15
CA ARG A 11 -0.51 -13.61 -2.72
C ARG A 11 -1.60 -13.74 -1.66
N PHE A 12 -1.26 -14.38 -0.53
CA PHE A 12 -2.18 -14.50 0.60
C PHE A 12 -2.45 -13.16 1.28
N LEU A 13 -1.43 -12.32 1.46
CA LEU A 13 -1.59 -10.96 2.00
C LEU A 13 -2.43 -10.08 1.08
N ASN A 14 -2.20 -10.14 -0.23
CA ASN A 14 -3.06 -9.43 -1.18
C ASN A 14 -4.52 -9.93 -1.11
N ALA A 15 -4.75 -11.23 -0.95
CA ALA A 15 -6.09 -11.78 -0.78
C ALA A 15 -6.75 -11.38 0.55
N ALA A 16 -6.00 -11.41 1.66
CA ALA A 16 -6.48 -11.04 2.98
C ALA A 16 -6.75 -9.53 3.10
N CYS A 17 -5.84 -8.69 2.59
CA CYS A 17 -5.97 -7.24 2.53
C CYS A 17 -6.97 -6.77 1.46
N GLY A 18 -7.37 -7.64 0.53
CA GLY A 18 -8.46 -7.43 -0.43
C GLY A 18 -9.81 -8.00 0.04
N THR A 19 -9.94 -8.40 1.30
CA THR A 19 -11.23 -8.90 1.82
C THR A 19 -12.31 -7.82 1.80
N LYS A 20 -13.56 -8.25 1.55
CA LYS A 20 -14.74 -7.37 1.45
C LYS A 20 -14.85 -6.31 2.57
N PRO A 21 -14.54 -6.59 3.85
CA PRO A 21 -14.60 -5.57 4.90
C PRO A 21 -13.58 -4.44 4.71
N ILE A 22 -12.36 -4.75 4.27
CA ILE A 22 -11.28 -3.77 4.09
C ILE A 22 -11.59 -2.88 2.87
N ILE A 23 -12.08 -3.47 1.78
CA ILE A 23 -12.54 -2.72 0.61
C ILE A 23 -13.62 -1.71 1.00
N LYS A 24 -14.63 -2.13 1.77
CA LYS A 24 -15.71 -1.23 2.23
C LYS A 24 -15.23 -0.06 3.09
N GLN A 25 -14.15 -0.24 3.86
CA GLN A 25 -13.58 0.87 4.61
C GLN A 25 -12.83 1.83 3.69
N ARG A 26 -12.11 1.31 2.69
CA ARG A 26 -11.41 2.13 1.70
C ARG A 26 -12.38 2.99 0.90
N GLU A 27 -13.49 2.42 0.44
CA GLU A 27 -14.56 3.14 -0.27
C GLU A 27 -15.14 4.32 0.53
N LYS A 28 -15.12 4.24 1.87
CA LYS A 28 -15.64 5.31 2.73
C LYS A 28 -14.63 6.42 2.98
N VAL A 29 -13.35 6.07 3.11
CA VAL A 29 -12.32 6.98 3.63
C VAL A 29 -11.46 7.57 2.51
N VAL A 30 -11.04 6.76 1.54
CA VAL A 30 -10.08 7.18 0.51
C VAL A 30 -10.64 8.28 -0.43
N PRO A 31 -11.92 8.24 -0.84
CA PRO A 31 -12.50 9.32 -1.67
C PRO A 31 -12.64 10.69 -0.97
N ALA A 32 -12.44 10.74 0.35
CA ALA A 32 -12.45 11.97 1.13
C ALA A 32 -11.09 12.70 1.12
N CYS A 33 -10.03 12.06 0.62
CA CYS A 33 -8.73 12.69 0.46
C CYS A 33 -8.76 13.76 -0.64
N THR A 34 -8.06 14.87 -0.39
CA THR A 34 -7.96 16.01 -1.32
C THR A 34 -6.53 16.56 -1.37
N GLY A 35 -6.17 17.23 -2.47
CA GLY A 35 -4.86 17.85 -2.66
C GLY A 35 -3.73 16.84 -2.77
N ARG A 36 -2.68 17.02 -1.97
CA ARG A 36 -1.48 16.17 -1.96
C ARG A 36 -1.56 15.16 -0.82
N VAL A 37 -1.59 13.87 -1.16
CA VAL A 37 -1.82 12.78 -0.22
C VAL A 37 -0.52 12.00 0.03
N LEU A 38 -0.28 11.59 1.28
CA LEU A 38 0.82 10.68 1.65
C LEU A 38 0.27 9.30 2.03
N GLU A 39 0.60 8.30 1.23
CA GLU A 39 0.27 6.89 1.45
C GLU A 39 1.43 6.22 2.19
N VAL A 40 1.23 5.89 3.47
CA VAL A 40 2.22 5.15 4.27
C VAL A 40 2.03 3.65 4.07
N GLY A 41 3.05 2.98 3.56
CA GLY A 41 2.99 1.54 3.25
C GLY A 41 2.18 1.25 1.99
N MET A 42 2.55 1.89 0.87
CA MET A 42 1.85 1.78 -0.41
C MET A 42 1.66 0.33 -0.87
N GLY A 43 2.64 -0.55 -0.62
CA GLY A 43 2.53 -1.98 -0.93
C GLY A 43 2.20 -2.20 -2.40
N SER A 44 1.15 -2.99 -2.67
CA SER A 44 0.66 -3.26 -4.03
C SER A 44 -0.25 -2.17 -4.61
N GLY A 45 -0.39 -1.01 -3.94
CA GLY A 45 -1.16 0.13 -4.45
C GLY A 45 -2.68 -0.07 -4.39
N LEU A 46 -3.17 -0.90 -3.46
CA LEU A 46 -4.60 -1.27 -3.42
C LEU A 46 -5.55 -0.11 -3.07
N ASN A 47 -5.03 1.04 -2.60
CA ASN A 47 -5.85 2.23 -2.36
C ASN A 47 -5.97 3.12 -3.61
N LEU A 48 -5.12 2.92 -4.62
CA LEU A 48 -5.03 3.80 -5.80
C LEU A 48 -6.35 3.94 -6.56
N SER A 49 -7.10 2.85 -6.67
CA SER A 49 -8.40 2.83 -7.35
C SER A 49 -9.52 3.56 -6.62
N PHE A 50 -9.30 3.96 -5.36
CA PHE A 50 -10.31 4.63 -4.53
C PHE A 50 -10.03 6.12 -4.37
N TYR A 51 -8.90 6.64 -4.87
CA TYR A 51 -8.66 8.08 -4.91
C TYR A 51 -9.49 8.71 -6.01
N ASP A 52 -10.02 9.89 -5.71
CA ASP A 52 -10.79 10.70 -6.65
C ASP A 52 -9.81 11.63 -7.40
N PRO A 53 -9.60 11.42 -8.72
CA PRO A 53 -8.63 12.18 -9.50
C PRO A 53 -9.02 13.66 -9.66
N ASP A 54 -10.28 14.03 -9.45
CA ASP A 54 -10.73 15.42 -9.50
C ASP A 54 -10.41 16.17 -8.19
N LYS A 55 -10.13 15.43 -7.12
CA LYS A 55 -9.85 15.98 -5.78
C LYS A 55 -8.38 15.88 -5.38
N VAL A 56 -7.65 14.92 -5.94
CA VAL A 56 -6.27 14.59 -5.55
C VAL A 56 -5.30 15.00 -6.64
N ASP A 57 -4.40 15.91 -6.31
CA ASP A 57 -3.36 16.41 -7.22
C ASP A 57 -2.21 15.41 -7.38
N MET A 58 -1.84 14.75 -6.27
CA MET A 58 -0.67 13.87 -6.22
C MET A 58 -0.73 12.93 -5.01
N VAL A 59 -0.30 11.68 -5.20
CA VAL A 59 -0.13 10.70 -4.12
C VAL A 59 1.34 10.33 -3.98
N PHE A 60 1.90 10.55 -2.79
CA PHE A 60 3.24 10.14 -2.41
C PHE A 60 3.20 8.76 -1.75
N GLY A 61 3.94 7.80 -2.27
CA GLY A 61 4.13 6.50 -1.62
C GLY A 61 5.35 6.49 -0.71
N LEU A 62 5.12 6.27 0.59
CA LEU A 62 6.20 6.04 1.55
C LEU A 62 6.28 4.56 1.88
N GLU A 63 7.33 3.89 1.44
CA GLU A 63 7.60 2.49 1.77
C GLU A 63 8.94 2.32 2.48
N PRO A 64 9.04 1.38 3.43
CA PRO A 64 10.33 1.04 4.00
C PRO A 64 11.24 0.51 2.89
N PRO A 65 12.53 0.83 2.94
CA PRO A 65 13.45 0.36 1.91
C PRO A 65 13.55 -1.17 1.96
N PRO A 66 13.93 -1.81 0.85
CA PRO A 66 14.12 -3.26 0.81
C PRO A 66 15.01 -3.74 1.95
N LYS A 67 14.77 -4.97 2.45
CA LYS A 67 15.50 -5.52 3.60
C LYS A 67 17.03 -5.47 3.46
N TRP A 68 17.57 -5.54 2.24
CA TRP A 68 19.01 -5.46 1.98
C TRP A 68 19.59 -4.05 2.17
N TRP A 69 18.78 -2.99 2.07
CA TRP A 69 19.20 -1.61 2.32
C TRP A 69 19.44 -1.33 3.81
N ARG A 70 18.67 -1.97 4.70
CA ARG A 70 18.83 -1.81 6.16
C ARG A 70 20.18 -2.32 6.67
N ALA A 71 20.80 -3.27 5.97
CA ALA A 71 22.14 -3.77 6.32
C ALA A 71 23.26 -2.78 5.94
N GLN A 72 22.98 -1.82 5.05
CA GLN A 72 23.98 -0.87 4.54
C GLN A 72 23.87 0.50 5.23
N ALA A 73 22.71 0.84 5.78
CA ALA A 73 22.49 2.08 6.53
C ALA A 73 22.95 2.04 8.01
N ALA A 74 23.48 0.89 8.46
CA ALA A 74 24.02 0.70 9.81
C ALA A 74 25.57 0.71 9.85
N GLY A 75 26.19 1.27 8.82
CA GLY A 75 27.64 1.50 8.74
C GLY A 75 28.02 2.84 9.34
#